data_AF-A0A1R0WJ04-F1
#
_entry.id   AF-A0A1R0WJ04-F1
#
_cell.length_a   1.000
_cell.length_b   1.000
_cell.length_c   1.000
_cell.angle_alpha   90.00
_cell.angle_beta   90.00
_cell.angle_gamma   90.00
#
_symmetry.space_group_name_H-M   'P 1'
#
loop_
_entity.id
_entity.type
_entity.pdbx_description
1 polymer ?
#
loop_
_entity_poly.entity_id
_entity_poly.type
_entity_poly.pdbx_seq_one_letter_code
_entity_poly.pdbx_strand_id
1 'polypeptide(L)' 'MIFVVAALLLAVGVFLIVRSNKEDENSVLLRWVGISIVIMSLFLIVISVYQIIDIEAHRVGH' A
#
# COMPACT_ATOMS: atom_id res chain seq x y z
N MET A 1 1.74 13.58 -3.72
CA MET A 1 2.80 12.59 -4.01
C MET A 1 2.56 11.24 -3.35
N ILE A 2 2.25 11.18 -2.05
CA ILE A 2 2.09 9.89 -1.33
C ILE A 2 0.99 9.00 -1.92
N PHE A 3 -0.16 9.55 -2.32
CA PHE A 3 -1.22 8.77 -2.98
C PHE A 3 -0.77 8.10 -4.30
N VAL A 4 0.10 8.77 -5.06
CA VAL A 4 0.66 8.20 -6.31
C VAL A 4 1.59 7.03 -5.99
N VAL A 5 2.43 7.18 -4.96
CA VAL A 5 3.32 6.11 -4.49
C VAL A 5 2.50 4.91 -3.98
N ALA A 6 1.46 5.16 -3.19
CA ALA A 6 0.58 4.11 -2.68
C ALA A 6 -0.15 3.36 -3.81
N ALA A 7 -0.60 4.07 -4.85
CA ALA A 7 -1.23 3.46 -6.02
C ALA A 7 -0.27 2.56 -6.79
N LEU A 8 0.99 3.00 -6.99
CA LEU A 8 2.02 2.18 -7.63
C LEU A 8 2.37 0.94 -6.81
N LEU A 9 2.52 1.08 -5.50
CA LEU A 9 2.79 -0.06 -4.61
C LEU A 9 1.65 -1.07 -4.62
N LEU A 10 0.39 -0.62 -4.62
CA LEU A 10 -0.77 -1.51 -4.77
C LEU A 10 -0.74 -2.26 -6.10
N ALA A 11 -0.45 -1.59 -7.21
CA ALA A 11 -0.33 -2.24 -8.52
C ALA A 11 0.77 -3.31 -8.52
N VAL A 12 1.94 -3.02 -7.94
CA VAL A 12 3.04 -3.98 -7.80
C VAL A 12 2.66 -5.15 -6.89
N GLY A 13 2.05 -4.88 -5.73
CA GLY A 13 1.62 -5.91 -4.80
C GLY A 13 0.62 -6.88 -5.42
N VAL A 14 -0.40 -6.35 -6.11
CA VAL A 14 -1.38 -7.15 -6.85
C VAL A 14 -0.71 -7.94 -7.98
N PHE A 15 0.20 -7.33 -8.73
CA PHE A 15 0.95 -8.01 -9.80
C PHE A 15 1.75 -9.21 -9.26
N LEU A 16 2.44 -9.06 -8.13
CA LEU A 16 3.19 -10.14 -7.50
C LEU A 16 2.28 -11.28 -7.02
N ILE A 17 1.11 -10.96 -6.47
CA ILE A 17 0.11 -11.96 -6.07
C ILE A 17 -0.41 -12.72 -7.31
N VAL A 18 -0.77 -12.01 -8.38
CA VAL A 18 -1.25 -12.66 -9.61
C VAL A 18 -0.15 -13.52 -10.23
N ARG A 19 1.09 -13.03 -10.26
CA ARG A 19 2.24 -13.78 -10.78
C ARG A 19 2.52 -15.03 -9.94
N SER A 20 2.35 -14.95 -8.63
CA SER A 20 2.59 -16.08 -7.72
C SER A 20 1.68 -17.29 -7.96
N ASN A 21 0.57 -17.12 -8.68
CA ASN A 21 -0.32 -18.23 -9.03
C ASN A 21 0.22 -19.11 -10.17
N LYS A 22 1.33 -18.71 -10.82
CA LYS A 22 2.06 -19.59 -11.73
C LYS A 22 2.92 -20.51 -10.87
N GLU A 23 2.83 -21.83 -11.08
CA GLU A 23 3.54 -22.87 -10.31
C GLU A 23 5.06 -22.76 -10.48
N ASP A 24 5.64 -21.77 -9.81
CA ASP A 24 7.07 -21.55 -9.69
C ASP A 24 7.52 -21.94 -8.27
N GLU A 25 8.78 -22.35 -8.12
CA GLU A 25 9.40 -22.73 -6.84
C GLU A 25 9.27 -21.64 -5.76
N ASN A 26 9.22 -20.37 -6.19
CA ASN A 26 9.10 -19.21 -5.30
C ASN A 26 7.69 -18.62 -5.21
N SER A 27 6.67 -19.32 -5.73
CA SER A 27 5.27 -18.87 -5.72
C SER A 27 4.78 -18.44 -4.33
N VAL A 28 5.01 -19.26 -3.31
CA VAL A 28 4.59 -18.95 -1.92
C VAL A 28 5.24 -17.67 -1.41
N LEU A 29 6.55 -17.50 -1.61
CA LEU A 29 7.28 -16.30 -1.17
C LEU A 29 6.78 -15.06 -1.91
N LEU A 30 6.64 -15.13 -3.24
CA LEU A 30 6.11 -14.02 -4.05
C LEU A 30 4.70 -13.60 -3.60
N ARG A 31 3.85 -14.57 -3.24
CA ARG A 31 2.51 -14.31 -2.73
C ARG A 31 2.55 -13.55 -1.41
N TRP A 32 3.37 -14.00 -0.46
CA TRP A 32 3.54 -13.34 0.84
C TRP A 32 4.09 -11.92 0.70
N VAL A 33 5.12 -11.73 -0.14
CA VAL A 33 5.67 -10.40 -0.43
C VAL A 33 4.61 -9.48 -1.02
N GLY A 34 3.85 -9.96 -2.01
CA GLY A 34 2.76 -9.18 -2.61
C GLY A 34 1.68 -8.79 -1.60
N ILE A 35 1.26 -9.72 -0.73
CA ILE A 35 0.31 -9.45 0.35
C ILE A 35 0.86 -8.40 1.32
N SER A 36 2.12 -8.52 1.75
CA SER A 36 2.75 -7.53 2.64
C SER A 36 2.79 -6.14 2.03
N ILE A 37 3.11 -6.03 0.73
CA ILE A 37 3.12 -4.74 0.02
C ILE A 37 1.72 -4.13 0.00
N VAL A 38 0.68 -4.93 -0.27
CA VAL A 38 -0.71 -4.46 -0.25
C VAL A 38 -1.08 -3.94 1.14
N ILE A 39 -0.77 -4.70 2.20
CA ILE A 39 -1.05 -4.30 3.59
C ILE A 39 -0.33 -2.99 3.93
N MET A 40 0.98 -2.88 3.67
CA MET A 40 1.73 -1.64 3.94
C MET A 40 1.19 -0.44 3.16
N SER A 41 0.74 -0.65 1.92
CA SER A 41 0.14 0.42 1.10
C SER A 41 -1.16 0.93 1.71
N LEU A 42 -2.00 0.04 2.26
CA LEU A 42 -3.21 0.44 2.98
C LEU A 42 -2.89 1.25 4.25
N PHE A 43 -1.88 0.84 5.02
CA PHE A 43 -1.41 1.60 6.17
C PHE A 43 -0.95 3.01 5.79
N LEU A 44 -0.19 3.16 4.70
CA LEU A 44 0.25 4.46 4.21
C LEU A 44 -0.93 5.36 3.83
N ILE A 45 -1.97 4.82 3.21
CA ILE A 45 -3.19 5.57 2.87
C ILE A 45 -3.86 6.07 4.15
N VAL A 46 -4.05 5.20 5.14
CA VAL A 46 -4.68 5.57 6.43
C VAL A 46 -3.90 6.67 7.12
N ILE A 47 -2.58 6.53 7.24
CA ILE A 47 -1.71 7.56 7.86
C ILE A 47 -1.79 8.87 7.09
N SER A 48 -1.81 8.82 5.76
CA SER A 48 -1.91 10.03 4.93
C SER A 48 -3.22 10.78 5.17
N VAL A 49 -4.34 10.04 5.30
CA VAL A 49 -5.64 10.63 5.63
C VAL A 49 -5.61 11.27 7.02
N TYR A 50 -5.03 10.59 8.01
CA TYR A 50 -4.88 11.16 9.35
C TYR A 50 -4.05 12.44 9.35
N GLN A 51 -2.95 12.49 8.60
CA GLN A 51 -2.11 13.69 8.48
C GLN A 51 -2.87 14.86 7.85
N ILE A 52 -3.69 14.60 6.83
CA ILE A 52 -4.53 15.64 6.20
C ILE A 52 -5.51 16.21 7.24
N ILE A 53 -6.28 15.34 7.91
CA ILE A 53 -7.23 15.74 8.94
C ILE A 53 -6.56 16.56 10.05
N ASP A 54 -5.38 16.14 10.50
CA ASP A 54 -4.63 16.83 11.54
C ASP A 54 -4.19 18.24 11.10
N ILE A 55 -3.75 18.39 9.85
CA ILE A 55 -3.44 19.71 9.26
C ILE A 55 -4.69 20.59 9.21
N GLU A 56 -5.84 20.06 8.79
CA GLU A 56 -7.09 20.83 8.80
C GLU A 56 -7.52 21.23 10.21
N ALA A 57 -7.39 20.34 11.20
CA ALA A 57 -7.75 20.64 12.59
C ALA A 57 -6.88 21.77 13.17
N HIS A 58 -5.57 21.76 12.90
CA HIS A 58 -4.65 22.82 13.32
C HIS A 58 -4.93 24.16 12.62
N ARG A 59 -5.52 24.15 11.42
CA ARG A 59 -5.92 25.35 10.70
C ARG A 59 -7.20 25.99 11.25
N VAL A 60 -8.08 25.22 11.89
CA VAL A 60 -9.34 25.70 12.50
C VAL A 60 -9.13 26.20 13.93
N GLY A 61 -8.08 25.71 14.62
CA GLY A 61 -7.72 26.13 15.97
C GLY A 61 -6.93 27.44 16.07
N HIS A 62 -6.65 28.10 14.94
CA HIS A 62 -5.88 29.34 14.86
C HIS A 62 -6.71 30.56 14.51
#